data_AF-A0A3D9GFJ2-F1
#
_entry.id   AF-A0A3D9GFJ2-F1
#
_cell.length_a   1.000
_cell.length_b   1.000
_cell.length_c   1.000
_cell.angle_alpha   90.00
_cell.angle_beta   90.00
_cell.angle_gamma   90.00
#
_symmetry.space_group_name_H-M   'P 1'
#
loop_
_entity.id
_entity.type
_entity.pdbx_description
1 polymer ?
#
loop_
_entity_poly.entity_id
_entity_poly.type
_entity_poly.pdbx_seq_one_letter_code
_entity_poly.pdbx_strand_id
1 'polypeptide(L)'
;MKCELIQYQMAAYAAHELPPETSLLIEKHLNQCPECQAWYQEITEMSQIWGNPDPVMDMPDIVAGVMEEVRQMPPLAVRSLPRSRPRESQKSKLAHFGLAACLTFCLFQFGIFEHLGNGLTEATQHLSTRMEHIFKEGNP
;
A
#
# COMPACT_ATOMS: atom_id res chain seq x y z
N MET A 1 -15.01 4.23 -13.76
CA MET A 1 -13.59 4.03 -13.40
C MET A 1 -12.71 4.69 -14.44
N LYS A 2 -11.48 5.05 -14.09
CA LYS A 2 -10.51 5.58 -15.04
C LYS A 2 -9.96 4.45 -15.90
N CYS A 3 -9.84 4.67 -17.22
CA CYS A 3 -9.37 3.66 -18.17
C CYS A 3 -7.99 3.09 -17.79
N GLU A 4 -7.09 3.95 -17.27
CA GLU A 4 -5.75 3.55 -16.81
C GLU A 4 -5.78 2.40 -15.79
N LEU A 5 -6.70 2.46 -14.82
CA LEU A 5 -6.82 1.43 -13.80
C LEU A 5 -7.35 0.11 -14.38
N ILE A 6 -8.28 0.21 -15.33
CA ILE A 6 -8.87 -0.94 -16.02
C ILE A 6 -7.82 -1.63 -16.88
N GLN A 7 -7.07 -0.86 -17.67
CA GLN A 7 -5.99 -1.37 -18.52
C GLN A 7 -4.91 -2.06 -17.69
N TYR A 8 -4.54 -1.50 -16.52
CA TYR A 8 -3.60 -2.12 -15.59
C TYR A 8 -4.10 -3.47 -15.05
N GLN A 9 -5.39 -3.59 -14.76
CA GLN A 9 -6.00 -4.82 -14.23
C GLN A 9 -6.41 -5.82 -15.32
N MET A 10 -6.30 -5.46 -16.60
CA MET A 10 -6.89 -6.22 -17.71
C MET A 10 -6.31 -7.62 -17.86
N ALA A 11 -5.00 -7.80 -17.65
CA ALA A 11 -4.36 -9.11 -17.72
C ALA A 11 -4.88 -10.06 -16.63
N ALA A 12 -4.98 -9.57 -15.38
CA ALA A 12 -5.52 -10.34 -14.26
C ALA A 12 -7.02 -10.65 -14.46
N TYR A 13 -7.77 -9.73 -15.09
CA TYR A 13 -9.15 -9.97 -15.49
C TYR A 13 -9.26 -11.08 -16.54
N ALA A 14 -8.44 -11.02 -17.60
CA ALA A 14 -8.40 -12.02 -18.66
C ALA A 14 -8.01 -13.42 -18.16
N ALA A 15 -7.14 -13.49 -17.14
CA ALA A 15 -6.74 -14.73 -16.49
C ALA A 15 -7.72 -15.23 -15.40
N HIS A 16 -8.82 -14.51 -15.15
CA HIS A 16 -9.78 -14.80 -14.08
C HIS A 16 -9.17 -14.81 -12.66
N GLU A 17 -8.15 -13.99 -12.42
CA GLU A 17 -7.42 -13.91 -11.13
C GLU A 17 -7.93 -12.78 -10.21
N LEU A 18 -8.92 -12.01 -10.66
CA LEU A 18 -9.47 -10.91 -9.87
C LEU A 18 -10.63 -11.36 -8.96
N PRO A 19 -10.79 -10.74 -7.78
CA PRO A 19 -11.97 -10.91 -6.96
C PRO A 19 -13.27 -10.61 -7.76
N PRO A 20 -14.39 -11.28 -7.44
CA PRO A 20 -15.64 -11.19 -8.21
C PRO A 20 -16.18 -9.75 -8.29
N GLU A 21 -16.07 -8.98 -7.21
CA GLU A 21 -16.51 -7.59 -7.15
C GLU A 21 -15.78 -6.70 -8.16
N THR A 22 -14.45 -6.84 -8.24
CA THR A 22 -13.60 -6.13 -9.21
C THR A 22 -13.83 -6.60 -10.64
N SER A 23 -14.06 -7.89 -10.85
CA SER A 23 -14.34 -8.44 -12.17
C SER A 23 -15.64 -7.86 -12.75
N LEU A 24 -16.69 -7.79 -11.94
CA LEU A 24 -17.99 -7.21 -12.33
C LEU A 24 -17.87 -5.71 -12.65
N LEU A 25 -17.04 -5.00 -11.88
CA LEU A 25 -16.74 -3.60 -12.12
C LEU A 25 -16.01 -3.37 -13.46
N ILE A 26 -15.04 -4.22 -13.80
CA ILE A 26 -14.35 -4.18 -15.09
C ILE A 26 -15.30 -4.55 -16.23
N GLU A 27 -16.11 -5.59 -16.08
CA GLU A 27 -17.11 -6.01 -17.07
C GLU A 27 -18.09 -4.88 -17.41
N LYS A 28 -18.59 -4.18 -16.39
CA LYS A 28 -19.44 -2.99 -16.59
C LYS A 28 -18.72 -1.89 -17.39
N HIS A 29 -17.42 -1.70 -17.18
CA HIS A 29 -16.64 -0.71 -17.90
C HIS A 29 -16.38 -1.13 -19.35
N LEU A 30 -16.05 -2.40 -19.60
CA LEU A 30 -15.85 -2.96 -20.94
C LEU A 30 -17.11 -2.80 -21.81
N ASN A 31 -18.30 -2.96 -21.22
CA ASN A 31 -19.57 -2.74 -21.91
C ASN A 31 -19.84 -1.28 -22.32
N GLN A 32 -19.09 -0.32 -21.76
CA GLN A 32 -19.31 1.12 -21.96
C GLN A 32 -18.14 1.83 -22.63
N CYS A 33 -16.95 1.21 -22.68
CA CYS A 33 -15.72 1.82 -23.16
C CYS A 33 -15.10 1.00 -24.31
N PRO A 34 -15.22 1.45 -25.57
CA PRO A 34 -14.70 0.71 -26.72
C PRO A 34 -13.17 0.59 -26.71
N GLU A 35 -12.45 1.59 -26.20
CA GLU A 35 -10.99 1.57 -26.07
C GLU A 35 -10.52 0.43 -25.15
N CYS A 36 -11.17 0.27 -23.99
CA CYS A 36 -10.82 -0.81 -23.07
C CYS A 36 -11.27 -2.18 -23.61
N GLN A 37 -12.33 -2.23 -24.43
CA GLN A 37 -12.73 -3.45 -25.11
C GLN A 37 -11.71 -3.90 -26.15
N ALA A 38 -11.16 -2.98 -26.94
CA ALA A 38 -10.09 -3.27 -27.89
C ALA A 38 -8.84 -3.77 -27.16
N TRP A 39 -8.44 -3.10 -26.07
CA TRP A 39 -7.32 -3.55 -25.22
C TRP A 39 -7.52 -4.96 -24.66
N TYR A 40 -8.75 -5.30 -24.24
CA TYR A 40 -9.07 -6.65 -23.78
C TYR A 40 -8.92 -7.70 -24.87
N GLN A 41 -9.32 -7.39 -26.11
CA GLN A 41 -9.17 -8.28 -27.26
C GLN A 41 -7.69 -8.55 -27.54
N GLU A 42 -6.84 -7.52 -27.58
CA GLU A 42 -5.40 -7.66 -27.81
C GLU A 42 -4.75 -8.59 -26.76
N ILE A 43 -5.06 -8.41 -25.48
CA ILE A 43 -4.54 -9.27 -24.41
C ILE A 43 -5.00 -10.73 -24.58
N THR A 44 -6.25 -10.93 -25.01
CA THR A 44 -6.81 -12.27 -25.21
C THR A 44 -6.18 -12.97 -26.42
N GLU A 45 -5.87 -12.24 -27.49
CA GLU A 45 -5.15 -12.78 -28.64
C GLU A 45 -3.71 -13.17 -28.26
N MET A 46 -3.03 -12.31 -27.49
CA MET A 46 -1.69 -12.62 -26.98
C MET A 46 -1.69 -13.88 -26.08
N SER A 47 -2.69 -14.04 -25.22
CA SER A 47 -2.78 -15.20 -24.33
C SER A 47 -3.02 -16.50 -25.11
N GLN A 48 -3.75 -16.46 -26.21
CA GLN A 48 -3.95 -17.62 -27.09
C GLN A 48 -2.67 -18.06 -27.79
N ILE A 49 -1.83 -17.10 -28.22
CA ILE A 49 -0.52 -17.38 -28.82
C ILE A 49 0.39 -18.10 -27.81
N TRP A 50 0.37 -17.68 -26.55
CA TRP A 50 1.18 -18.31 -25.49
C TRP A 50 0.58 -19.62 -24.97
N GLY A 51 -0.75 -19.76 -24.99
CA GLY A 51 -1.47 -20.93 -24.49
C GLY A 51 -1.41 -22.15 -25.42
N ASN A 52 -1.03 -21.96 -26.68
CA ASN A 52 -0.75 -23.04 -27.63
C ASN A 52 0.77 -23.09 -27.92
N PRO A 53 1.59 -23.59 -26.98
CA PRO A 53 2.96 -23.91 -27.34
C PRO A 53 2.92 -24.94 -28.48
N ASP A 54 3.76 -24.75 -29.50
CA ASP A 54 4.00 -25.77 -30.52
C ASP A 54 4.19 -27.14 -29.85
N PRO A 55 3.75 -28.24 -30.49
CA PRO A 55 3.88 -29.57 -29.93
C PRO A 55 5.31 -29.75 -29.45
N VAL A 56 5.44 -29.95 -28.14
CA VAL A 56 6.69 -30.01 -27.38
C VAL A 56 7.72 -30.77 -28.20
N MET A 57 8.69 -30.04 -28.78
CA MET A 57 9.91 -30.66 -29.28
C MET A 57 10.44 -31.54 -28.16
N ASP A 58 10.92 -32.73 -28.52
CA ASP A 58 11.54 -33.70 -27.62
C ASP A 58 12.72 -33.03 -26.88
N MET A 59 12.39 -32.33 -25.79
CA MET A 59 13.33 -31.52 -25.04
C MET A 59 14.13 -32.49 -24.19
N PRO A 60 15.47 -32.44 -24.26
CA PRO A 60 16.28 -33.31 -23.44
C PRO A 60 15.94 -33.11 -21.96
N ASP A 61 15.94 -34.20 -21.19
CA ASP A 61 15.72 -34.14 -19.74
C ASP A 61 16.89 -33.42 -19.07
N ILE A 62 16.74 -32.11 -18.92
CA ILE A 62 17.71 -31.25 -18.24
C ILE A 62 17.59 -31.36 -16.71
N VAL A 63 16.53 -32.00 -16.18
CA VAL A 63 16.30 -32.06 -14.73
C VAL A 63 17.44 -32.79 -14.05
N ALA A 64 17.88 -33.92 -14.62
CA ALA A 64 19.00 -34.69 -14.09
C ALA A 64 20.29 -33.87 -14.04
N GLY A 65 20.63 -33.15 -15.12
CA GLY A 65 21.83 -32.32 -15.20
C GLY A 65 21.81 -31.12 -14.25
N VAL A 66 20.67 -30.42 -14.17
CA VAL A 66 20.49 -29.27 -13.26
C VAL A 66 20.58 -29.71 -11.80
N MET A 67 19.92 -30.82 -11.43
CA MET A 67 19.92 -31.30 -10.06
C MET A 67 21.30 -31.80 -9.63
N GLU A 68 22.10 -32.30 -10.56
CA GLU A 68 23.49 -32.67 -10.28
C GLU A 68 24.35 -31.43 -10.02
N GLU A 69 24.23 -30.40 -10.85
CA GLU A 69 24.95 -29.13 -10.65
C GLU A 69 24.58 -28.46 -9.32
N VAL A 70 23.29 -28.43 -8.96
CA VAL A 70 22.80 -27.84 -7.69
C VAL A 70 23.40 -28.55 -6.47
N ARG A 71 23.61 -29.88 -6.52
CA ARG A 71 24.26 -30.63 -5.44
C ARG A 71 25.74 -30.29 -5.28
N GLN A 72 26.39 -29.95 -6.38
CA GLN A 72 27.81 -29.60 -6.40
C GLN A 72 28.07 -28.14 -6.01
N MET A 73 27.03 -27.29 -6.03
CA MET A 73 27.16 -25.91 -5.58
C MET A 73 27.51 -25.85 -4.09
N PRO A 74 28.53 -25.08 -3.69
CA PRO A 74 28.80 -24.84 -2.29
C PRO A 74 27.57 -24.17 -1.66
N PRO A 75 27.25 -24.48 -0.39
CA PRO A 75 26.18 -23.78 0.29
C PRO A 75 26.47 -22.29 0.16
N LEU A 76 25.53 -21.52 -0.40
CA LEU A 76 25.61 -20.07 -0.38
C LEU A 76 25.88 -19.73 1.07
N ALA A 77 27.08 -19.20 1.35
CA ALA A 77 27.44 -18.83 2.70
C ALA A 77 26.33 -17.90 3.16
N VAL A 78 25.44 -18.40 4.00
CA VAL A 78 24.38 -17.60 4.60
C VAL A 78 25.18 -16.53 5.28
N ARG A 79 25.16 -15.34 4.70
CA ARG A 79 25.88 -14.19 5.21
C ARG A 79 25.23 -13.98 6.56
N SER A 80 25.84 -14.56 7.59
CA SER A 80 25.45 -14.37 8.97
C SER A 80 25.74 -12.92 9.20
N LEU A 81 24.76 -12.06 8.90
CA LEU A 81 24.77 -10.70 9.33
C LEU A 81 25.06 -10.80 10.82
N PRO A 82 26.15 -10.21 11.34
CA PRO A 82 26.32 -10.13 12.76
C PRO A 82 25.05 -9.45 13.25
N ARG A 83 24.22 -10.18 13.99
CA ARG A 83 23.04 -9.65 14.64
C ARG A 83 23.57 -8.77 15.76
N SER A 84 24.07 -7.58 15.40
CA SER A 84 24.27 -6.46 16.28
C SER A 84 22.89 -6.05 16.75
N ARG A 85 22.33 -6.80 17.70
CA ARG A 85 21.32 -6.27 18.60
C ARG A 85 22.01 -5.07 19.25
N PRO A 86 21.60 -3.82 18.99
CA PRO A 86 22.11 -2.72 19.78
C PRO A 86 21.69 -3.04 21.20
N ARG A 87 22.68 -3.26 22.07
CA ARG A 87 22.48 -3.37 23.50
C ARG A 87 21.96 -2.00 23.91
N GLU A 88 20.63 -1.86 23.94
CA GLU A 88 19.95 -0.62 24.30
C GLU A 88 20.40 -0.28 25.72
N SER A 89 21.38 0.62 25.78
CA SER A 89 22.06 1.00 27.01
C SER A 89 21.07 1.79 27.85
N GLN A 90 20.96 1.50 29.14
CA GLN A 90 20.18 2.32 30.09
C GLN A 90 20.52 3.82 29.99
N LYS A 91 21.75 4.16 29.54
CA LYS A 91 22.16 5.54 29.27
C LYS A 91 21.34 6.21 28.14
N SER A 92 20.92 5.47 27.12
CA SER A 92 20.06 5.96 26.04
C SER A 92 18.66 6.29 26.56
N LYS A 93 18.11 5.45 27.44
CA LYS A 93 16.80 5.69 28.07
C LYS A 93 16.84 6.95 28.94
N LEU A 94 17.89 7.12 29.76
CA LEU A 94 18.08 8.33 30.56
C LEU A 94 18.22 9.60 29.71
N ALA A 95 18.92 9.52 28.57
CA ALA A 95 19.01 10.64 27.64
C ALA A 95 17.63 11.03 27.05
N HIS A 96 16.79 10.05 26.70
CA HIS A 96 15.42 10.31 26.23
C HIS A 96 14.55 10.97 27.30
N PHE A 97 14.61 10.48 28.55
CA PHE A 97 13.86 11.11 29.65
C PHE A 97 14.36 12.52 29.97
N GLY A 98 15.67 12.75 29.90
CA GLY A 98 16.25 14.10 30.05
C GLY A 98 15.75 15.06 28.96
N LEU A 99 15.79 14.64 27.69
CA LEU A 99 15.30 15.44 26.56
C LEU A 99 13.81 15.77 26.69
N ALA A 100 12.99 14.78 27.07
CA ALA A 100 11.57 14.98 27.27
C ALA A 100 11.29 15.98 28.40
N ALA A 101 11.99 15.88 29.54
CA ALA A 101 11.84 16.79 30.67
C ALA A 101 12.26 18.23 30.33
N CYS A 102 13.35 18.42 29.56
CA CYS A 102 13.75 19.74 29.08
C CYS A 102 12.69 20.33 28.15
N LEU A 103 12.17 19.53 27.21
CA LEU A 103 11.14 19.97 26.27
C LEU A 103 9.86 20.39 27.01
N THR A 104 9.37 19.58 27.94
CA THR A 104 8.17 19.92 28.73
C THR A 104 8.38 21.17 29.59
N PHE A 105 9.56 21.33 30.19
CA PHE A 105 9.89 22.54 30.95
C PHE A 105 9.91 23.79 30.07
N CYS A 106 10.51 23.71 28.88
CA CYS A 106 10.48 24.82 27.91
C CYS A 106 9.05 25.15 27.50
N LEU A 107 8.23 24.16 27.14
CA LEU A 107 6.83 24.36 26.76
C LEU A 107 6.02 25.07 27.86
N PHE A 108 6.31 24.73 29.13
CA PHE A 108 5.70 25.37 30.29
C PHE A 108 6.19 26.81 30.48
N GLN A 109 7.51 27.05 30.42
CA GLN A 109 8.10 28.38 30.63
C GLN A 109 7.71 29.39 29.55
N PHE A 110 7.56 28.94 28.30
CA PHE A 110 7.12 29.79 27.18
C PHE A 110 5.61 30.03 27.16
N GLY A 111 4.85 29.52 28.13
CA GLY A 111 3.41 29.79 28.23
C GLY A 111 2.62 29.34 26.99
N ILE A 112 3.14 28.38 26.21
CA ILE A 112 2.50 27.92 24.95
C ILE A 112 1.06 27.43 25.22
N PHE A 113 0.80 26.93 26.43
CA PHE A 113 -0.52 26.52 26.89
C PHE A 113 -1.50 27.68 27.10
N GLU A 114 -1.06 28.90 27.42
CA GLU A 114 -1.93 30.07 27.51
C GLU A 114 -2.47 30.45 26.14
N HIS A 115 -1.60 30.43 25.12
CA HIS A 115 -2.00 30.73 23.75
C HIS A 115 -2.91 29.65 23.16
N LEU A 116 -2.70 28.37 23.52
CA LEU A 116 -3.61 27.27 23.18
C LEU A 116 -4.96 27.39 23.91
N GLY A 117 -4.98 27.77 25.19
CA GLY A 117 -6.20 27.88 25.99
C GLY A 117 -7.15 28.96 25.45
N ASN A 118 -6.60 30.12 25.09
CA ASN A 118 -7.38 31.20 24.48
C ASN A 118 -7.90 30.79 23.09
N GLY A 119 -7.07 30.15 22.25
CA GLY A 119 -7.49 29.65 20.94
C GLY A 119 -8.56 28.56 21.01
N LEU A 120 -8.49 27.66 22.01
CA LEU A 120 -9.50 26.62 22.22
C LEU A 120 -10.84 27.20 22.69
N THR A 121 -10.79 28.24 23.53
CA THR A 121 -11.97 28.95 24.05
C THR A 121 -12.68 29.72 22.94
N GLU A 122 -11.92 30.40 22.08
CA GLU A 122 -12.46 31.10 20.91
C GLU A 122 -13.07 30.12 19.89
N ALA A 123 -12.40 28.99 19.63
CA ALA A 123 -12.93 27.95 18.74
C ALA A 123 -14.22 27.30 19.29
N THR A 124 -14.32 27.08 20.60
CA THR A 124 -15.53 26.54 21.23
C THR A 124 -16.67 27.56 21.23
N GLN A 125 -16.41 28.84 21.45
CA GLN A 125 -17.43 29.90 21.31
C GLN A 125 -17.94 30.03 19.87
N HIS A 126 -17.05 29.92 18.88
CA HIS A 126 -17.43 29.97 17.46
C HIS A 126 -18.24 28.75 17.01
N LEU A 127 -17.99 27.58 17.61
CA LEU A 127 -18.81 26.38 17.41
C LEU A 127 -20.18 26.49 18.10
N SER A 128 -20.23 27.04 19.32
CA SER A 128 -21.48 27.24 20.07
C SER A 128 -22.43 28.20 19.34
N THR A 129 -21.92 29.33 18.88
CA THR A 129 -22.70 30.32 18.11
C THR A 129 -23.18 29.77 16.76
N ARG A 130 -22.37 28.96 16.07
CA ARG A 130 -22.81 28.25 14.86
C ARG A 130 -23.90 27.22 15.14
N MET A 131 -23.81 26.47 16.24
CA MET A 131 -24.86 25.52 16.62
C MET A 131 -26.17 26.23 16.99
N GLU A 132 -26.12 27.35 17.71
CA GLU A 132 -27.31 28.16 18.02
C GLU A 132 -27.98 28.74 16.77
N HIS A 133 -27.19 29.18 15.78
CA HIS A 133 -27.71 29.65 14.50
C HIS A 133 -28.41 28.54 13.71
N ILE A 134 -27.78 27.36 13.63
CA ILE A 134 -28.36 26.18 12.97
C ILE A 134 -29.64 25.73 13.69
N PHE A 135 -29.70 25.82 15.01
CA PHE A 135 -30.89 25.47 15.78
C PHE A 135 -32.04 26.48 15.60
N LYS A 136 -31.72 27.77 15.39
CA LYS A 136 -32.70 28.81 15.06
C LYS A 136 -33.24 28.74 13.64
N GLU A 137 -32.40 28.36 12.66
CA GLU A 137 -32.82 28.21 11.26
C GLU A 137 -33.48 26.85 10.95
N GLY A 138 -33.26 25.84 11.80
CA GLY A 138 -33.83 24.50 11.66
C GLY A 138 -35.19 24.27 12.33
N ASN A 139 -35.82 25.31 12.91
CA ASN A 139 -37.17 25.21 13.45
C ASN A 139 -38.16 25.73 12.39
N PRO A 140 -39.06 24.89 11.82
CA PRO A 140 -40.10 25.36 10.91
C PRO A 140 -41.07 26.33 11.57
#